data_AF-A0A2D4MY59-F1
#
_entry.id   AF-A0A2D4MY59-F1
#
_cell.length_a   1.000
_cell.length_b   1.000
_cell.length_c   1.000
_cell.angle_alpha   90.00
_cell.angle_beta   90.00
_cell.angle_gamma   90.00
#
_symmetry.space_group_name_H-M   'P 1'
#
loop_
_entity.id
_entity.type
_entity.pdbx_description
1 polymer ?
#
loop_
_entity_poly.entity_id
_entity_poly.type
_entity_poly.pdbx_seq_one_letter_code
_entity_poly.pdbx_strand_id
1 'polypeptide(L)'
;NFVLNKTGQEKLFYVGHSQGTTIGFIAFSAFPELAKKIKIFFGLAPSMNATFSSGGLTKLGELPEFLLKEIFGTKECLPQNALIKWLATHVCSHVLLDDLCGNFFFLL
;
A
#
# COMPACT_ATOMS: atom_id res chain seq x y z
N ASN A 1 9.96 16.27 -7.41
CA ASN A 1 11.07 17.08 -7.98
C ASN A 1 11.71 16.44 -9.20
N PHE A 2 12.16 15.18 -9.14
CA PHE A 2 12.79 14.51 -10.30
C PHE A 2 11.94 14.59 -11.59
N VAL A 3 10.66 14.20 -11.51
CA VAL A 3 9.75 14.22 -12.67
C VAL A 3 9.62 15.61 -13.28
N LEU A 4 9.39 16.64 -12.47
CA LEU A 4 9.29 18.05 -12.92
C LEU A 4 10.56 18.49 -13.67
N ASN A 5 11.74 18.19 -13.12
CA ASN A 5 13.01 18.52 -13.75
C ASN A 5 13.21 17.78 -15.07
N LYS A 6 12.78 16.51 -15.15
CA LYS A 6 12.93 15.69 -16.35
C LYS A 6 11.98 16.12 -17.47
N THR A 7 10.77 16.55 -17.13
CA THR A 7 9.73 16.91 -18.12
C THR A 7 9.65 18.40 -18.41
N GLY A 8 10.30 19.25 -17.60
CA GLY A 8 10.18 20.72 -17.67
C GLY A 8 8.82 21.25 -17.21
N GLN A 9 7.94 20.41 -16.68
CA GLN A 9 6.63 20.83 -16.17
C GLN A 9 6.78 21.48 -14.79
N GLU A 10 6.00 22.52 -14.53
CA GLU A 10 5.97 23.18 -13.21
C GLU A 10 5.11 22.44 -12.19
N LYS A 11 4.05 21.77 -12.67
CA LYS A 11 3.08 21.04 -11.82
C LYS A 11 2.70 19.69 -12.41
N LEU A 12 2.22 18.80 -11.56
CA LEU A 12 1.73 17.47 -11.93
C LEU A 12 0.32 17.22 -11.38
N PHE A 13 -0.40 16.29 -11.99
CA PHE A 13 -1.54 15.65 -11.36
C PHE A 13 -1.05 14.49 -10.50
N TYR A 14 -1.56 14.39 -9.27
CA TYR A 14 -1.27 13.27 -8.39
C TYR A 14 -2.51 12.39 -8.26
N VAL A 15 -2.37 11.11 -8.56
CA VAL A 15 -3.43 10.10 -8.37
C VAL A 15 -2.91 9.11 -7.34
N GLY A 16 -3.55 9.06 -6.18
CA GLY A 16 -3.23 8.12 -5.11
C GLY A 16 -4.35 7.12 -4.92
N HIS A 17 -4.00 5.86 -4.65
CA HIS A 17 -4.95 4.82 -4.23
C HIS A 17 -4.57 4.27 -2.86
N SER A 18 -5.54 4.06 -1.96
CA SER A 18 -5.32 3.50 -0.61
C SER A 18 -4.16 4.23 0.12
N GLN A 19 -3.09 3.55 0.51
CA GLN A 19 -1.91 4.15 1.15
C GLN A 19 -1.27 5.28 0.33
N GLY A 20 -1.35 5.24 -1.01
CA GLY A 20 -0.89 6.33 -1.86
C GLY A 20 -1.62 7.65 -1.56
N THR A 21 -2.87 7.58 -1.13
CA THR A 21 -3.60 8.78 -0.69
C THR A 21 -3.07 9.31 0.64
N THR A 22 -2.75 8.43 1.59
CA THR A 22 -2.14 8.80 2.88
C THR A 22 -0.81 9.50 2.67
N ILE A 23 0.04 8.97 1.78
CA ILE A 23 1.31 9.60 1.39
C ILE A 23 1.06 11.01 0.84
N GLY A 24 0.07 11.16 -0.04
CA GLY A 24 -0.35 12.47 -0.56
C GLY A 24 -0.79 13.43 0.54
N PHE A 25 -1.69 13.00 1.44
CA PHE A 25 -2.17 13.83 2.54
C PHE A 25 -1.04 14.30 3.46
N ILE A 26 -0.13 13.40 3.87
CA ILE A 26 1.02 13.74 4.70
C ILE A 26 1.93 14.71 3.95
N ALA A 27 2.31 14.39 2.72
CA ALA A 27 3.28 15.17 1.98
C ALA A 27 2.78 16.57 1.63
N PHE A 28 1.52 16.73 1.23
CA PHE A 28 0.98 18.01 0.80
C PHE A 28 0.56 18.90 1.98
N SER A 29 0.30 18.33 3.16
CA SER A 29 0.08 19.11 4.39
C SER A 29 1.40 19.53 5.06
N ALA A 30 2.40 18.63 5.13
CA ALA A 30 3.66 18.91 5.79
C ALA A 30 4.64 19.74 4.93
N PHE A 31 4.54 19.67 3.60
CA PHE A 31 5.46 20.36 2.68
C PHE A 31 4.70 21.26 1.69
N PRO A 32 4.38 22.51 2.06
CA PRO A 32 3.65 23.44 1.19
C PRO A 32 4.32 23.67 -0.18
N GLU A 33 5.65 23.66 -0.23
CA GLU A 33 6.42 23.80 -1.47
C GLU A 33 6.26 22.60 -2.43
N LEU A 34 5.93 21.42 -1.89
CA LEU A 34 5.55 20.27 -2.70
C LEU A 34 4.09 20.36 -3.13
N ALA A 35 3.20 20.80 -2.24
CA ALA A 35 1.78 20.96 -2.53
C ALA A 35 1.54 21.94 -3.69
N LYS A 36 2.28 23.06 -3.75
CA LYS A 36 2.23 24.04 -4.86
C LYS A 36 2.53 23.43 -6.23
N LYS A 37 3.27 22.31 -6.27
CA LYS A 37 3.66 21.58 -7.49
C LYS A 37 2.62 20.54 -7.92
N ILE A 38 1.54 20.36 -7.16
CA ILE A 38 0.42 19.48 -7.53
C ILE A 38 -0.75 20.32 -7.99
N LYS A 39 -1.25 20.05 -9.19
CA LYS A 39 -2.37 20.77 -9.80
C LYS A 39 -3.70 20.31 -9.23
N ILE A 40 -3.92 19.01 -9.19
CA ILE A 40 -5.06 18.35 -8.55
C ILE A 40 -4.56 17.04 -7.94
N PHE A 41 -5.08 16.71 -6.76
CA PHE A 41 -4.92 15.41 -6.12
C PHE A 41 -6.23 14.62 -6.27
N PHE A 42 -6.17 13.51 -7.01
CA PHE A 42 -7.23 12.52 -7.09
C PHE A 42 -6.97 11.40 -6.07
N GLY A 43 -7.81 11.31 -5.04
CA GLY A 43 -7.75 10.24 -4.03
C GLY A 43 -8.76 9.14 -4.32
N LEU A 44 -8.28 7.95 -4.64
CA LEU A 44 -9.09 6.74 -4.87
C LEU A 44 -9.02 5.86 -3.62
N ALA A 45 -10.17 5.45 -3.07
CA ALA A 45 -10.27 4.76 -1.79
C ALA A 45 -9.39 5.43 -0.70
N PRO A 46 -9.67 6.69 -0.34
CA PRO A 46 -8.79 7.48 0.50
C PRO A 46 -8.69 6.89 1.91
N SER A 47 -7.46 6.77 2.41
CA SER A 47 -7.16 6.30 3.76
C SER A 47 -6.40 7.38 4.54
N MET A 48 -7.00 7.84 5.63
CA MET A 48 -6.41 8.85 6.54
C MET A 48 -6.39 8.34 7.98
N ASN A 49 -7.44 7.63 8.37
CA ASN A 49 -7.62 7.02 9.68
C ASN A 49 -8.13 5.59 9.44
N ALA A 50 -7.67 4.64 10.27
CA ALA A 50 -8.11 3.24 10.23
C ALA A 50 -8.94 2.79 11.46
N THR A 51 -9.28 3.70 12.38
CA THR A 51 -10.02 3.47 13.63
C THR A 51 -11.34 2.72 13.43
N PHE A 52 -12.07 2.99 12.34
CA PHE A 52 -13.34 2.33 12.05
C PHE A 52 -13.26 1.28 10.93
N SER A 53 -12.04 0.95 10.47
CA SER A 53 -11.85 -0.05 9.43
C SER A 53 -11.97 -1.45 10.02
N SER A 54 -12.81 -2.29 9.44
CA SER A 54 -13.04 -3.67 9.87
C SER A 54 -12.17 -4.72 9.17
N GLY A 55 -11.22 -4.28 8.33
CA GLY A 55 -10.32 -5.14 7.55
C GLY A 55 -9.33 -5.95 8.40
N GLY A 56 -8.75 -6.99 7.79
CA GLY A 56 -7.75 -7.86 8.44
C GLY A 56 -6.52 -7.08 8.91
N LEU A 57 -6.12 -6.04 8.17
CA LEU A 57 -5.04 -5.13 8.56
C LEU A 57 -5.27 -4.43 9.90
N THR A 58 -6.49 -3.96 10.18
CA THR A 58 -6.77 -3.26 11.43
C THR A 58 -6.60 -4.21 12.62
N LYS A 59 -7.10 -5.45 12.48
CA LYS A 59 -6.96 -6.49 13.52
C LYS A 59 -5.51 -6.89 13.74
N LEU A 60 -4.70 -6.98 12.68
CA LEU A 60 -3.26 -7.20 12.82
C LEU A 60 -2.57 -6.04 13.53
N GLY A 61 -3.00 -4.80 13.27
CA GLY A 61 -2.48 -3.60 13.93
C GLY A 61 -2.78 -3.51 15.43
N GLU A 62 -3.77 -4.25 15.93
CA GLU A 62 -4.07 -4.35 17.38
C GLU A 62 -3.10 -5.28 18.12
N LEU A 63 -2.33 -6.12 17.41
CA LEU A 63 -1.37 -7.03 18.02
C LEU A 63 -0.16 -6.25 18.59
N PRO A 64 0.44 -6.72 19.71
CA PRO A 64 1.65 -6.12 20.24
C PRO A 64 2.81 -6.17 19.23
N GLU A 65 3.65 -5.13 19.24
CA GLU A 65 4.81 -5.02 18.33
C GLU A 65 5.75 -6.23 18.40
N PHE A 66 5.96 -6.80 19.60
CA PHE A 66 6.80 -8.00 19.74
C PHE A 66 6.24 -9.19 18.96
N LEU A 67 4.92 -9.39 19.00
CA LEU A 67 4.27 -10.50 18.31
C LEU A 67 4.30 -10.30 16.80
N LEU A 68 4.13 -9.05 16.34
CA LEU A 68 4.30 -8.71 14.93
C LEU A 68 5.72 -8.99 14.44
N LYS A 69 6.75 -8.69 15.24
CA LYS A 69 8.15 -9.00 14.91
C LYS A 69 8.45 -10.49 14.92
N GLU A 70 7.84 -11.27 15.79
CA GLU A 70 7.97 -12.73 15.78
C GLU A 70 7.31 -13.34 14.52
N ILE A 71 6.16 -12.83 14.09
CA ILE A 71 5.43 -13.33 12.91
C ILE A 71 6.11 -12.91 11.59
N PHE A 72 6.44 -11.62 11.46
CA PHE A 72 6.89 -11.04 10.19
C PHE A 72 8.40 -10.77 10.13
N GLY A 73 9.11 -10.90 11.25
CA GLY A 73 10.50 -10.49 11.36
C GLY A 73 10.66 -8.96 11.44
N THR A 74 11.91 -8.50 11.25
CA THR A 74 12.30 -7.09 11.32
C THR A 74 12.74 -6.51 9.98
N LYS A 75 12.57 -7.27 8.90
CA LYS A 75 13.00 -6.89 7.55
C LYS A 75 11.77 -6.74 6.65
N GLU A 76 11.79 -7.32 5.46
CA GLU A 76 10.67 -7.29 4.54
C GLU A 76 9.50 -8.13 5.07
N CYS A 77 8.30 -7.55 5.07
CA CYS A 77 7.08 -8.27 5.42
C CYS A 77 6.65 -9.13 4.23
N LEU A 78 6.69 -10.45 4.39
CA LEU A 78 6.28 -11.44 3.38
C LEU A 78 6.99 -11.26 2.02
N PRO A 79 8.33 -11.40 1.96
CA PRO A 79 9.08 -11.25 0.72
C PRO A 79 8.64 -12.30 -0.32
N GLN A 80 8.48 -11.86 -1.57
CA GLN A 80 8.20 -12.76 -2.68
C GLN A 80 9.42 -13.66 -2.93
N ASN A 81 9.27 -14.96 -2.69
CA ASN A 81 10.31 -15.95 -2.93
C ASN A 81 9.87 -16.96 -4.00
N ALA A 82 10.83 -17.73 -4.51
CA ALA A 82 10.60 -18.69 -5.60
C ALA A 82 9.51 -19.73 -5.25
N LEU A 83 9.39 -20.11 -3.97
CA LEU A 83 8.37 -21.04 -3.49
C LEU A 83 6.97 -20.40 -3.49
N ILE A 84 6.81 -19.20 -2.94
CA ILE A 84 5.54 -18.46 -2.96
C ILE A 84 5.10 -18.21 -4.40
N LYS A 85 6.01 -17.81 -5.27
CA LYS A 85 5.72 -17.60 -6.70
C LYS A 85 5.34 -18.92 -7.37
N TRP A 86 6.05 -20.01 -7.10
CA TRP A 86 5.74 -21.32 -7.66
C TRP A 86 4.37 -21.83 -7.21
N LEU A 87 4.07 -21.74 -5.90
CA LEU A 87 2.76 -22.06 -5.33
C LEU A 87 1.68 -21.20 -5.96
N ALA A 88 1.91 -19.89 -6.08
CA ALA A 88 0.97 -18.98 -6.71
C ALA A 88 0.67 -19.36 -8.16
N THR A 89 1.66 -19.86 -8.90
CA THR A 89 1.49 -20.19 -10.32
C THR A 89 0.82 -21.55 -10.54
N HIS A 90 1.04 -22.53 -9.67
CA HIS A 90 0.59 -23.92 -9.87
C HIS A 90 -0.62 -24.32 -9.02
N VAL A 91 -0.83 -23.65 -7.89
CA VAL A 91 -1.97 -23.91 -6.99
C VAL A 91 -3.14 -23.00 -7.37
N CYS A 92 -2.89 -21.72 -7.59
CA CYS A 92 -3.94 -20.73 -7.85
C CYS A 92 -4.53 -20.78 -9.26
N SER A 93 -3.92 -21.55 -10.17
CA SER A 93 -4.49 -21.83 -11.49
C SER A 93 -5.68 -22.79 -11.44
N HIS A 94 -5.96 -23.41 -10.29
CA HIS A 94 -7.07 -24.35 -10.11
C HIS A 94 -8.27 -23.64 -9.48
N VAL A 95 -9.42 -23.65 -10.17
CA VAL A 95 -10.64 -22.90 -9.81
C VAL A 95 -11.11 -23.14 -8.36
N LEU A 96 -10.92 -24.34 -7.80
CA LEU A 96 -11.30 -24.67 -6.43
C LEU A 96 -10.31 -24.18 -5.36
N LEU A 97 -9.09 -23.84 -5.76
CA LEU A 97 -8.01 -23.40 -4.87
C LEU A 97 -7.70 -21.90 -5.07
N ASP A 98 -8.36 -21.23 -6.01
CA ASP A 98 -8.20 -19.80 -6.28
C ASP A 98 -8.59 -18.94 -5.05
N ASP A 99 -9.63 -19.34 -4.31
CA ASP A 99 -10.04 -18.68 -3.07
C ASP A 99 -8.97 -18.78 -1.96
N LEU A 100 -8.25 -19.92 -1.88
CA LEU A 100 -7.12 -20.12 -0.96
C LEU A 100 -5.89 -19.31 -1.35
N CYS A 101 -5.83 -18.94 -2.62
CA CYS A 101 -4.80 -18.12 -3.21
C CYS A 101 -5.07 -16.62 -3.14
N GLY A 102 -6.11 -16.22 -2.40
CA GLY A 102 -6.39 -14.83 -2.07
C GLY A 102 -5.08 -14.09 -1.81
N ASN A 103 -4.77 -13.13 -2.69
CA ASN A 103 -3.56 -12.33 -2.57
C ASN A 103 -3.53 -11.75 -1.15
N PHE A 104 -2.35 -11.62 -0.55
CA PHE A 104 -2.18 -10.92 0.72
C PHE A 104 -2.94 -9.58 0.72
N PHE A 105 -2.93 -8.85 -0.40
CA PHE A 105 -3.69 -7.60 -0.57
C PHE A 105 -5.22 -7.74 -0.60
N PHE A 106 -5.77 -8.93 -0.88
CA PHE A 106 -7.21 -9.22 -0.80
C PHE A 106 -7.63 -9.75 0.59
N LEU A 107 -6.71 -10.39 1.31
CA LEU A 107 -6.96 -10.95 2.65
C LEU A 107 -6.77 -9.93 3.78
N LEU A 108 -6.03 -8.86 3.51
CA LEU A 108 -5.77 -7.73 4.38
C LEU A 108 -6.88 -6.67 4.36
#